data_AF-A0A9D2E382-F1
#
_entry.id   AF-A0A9D2E382-F1
#
_cell.length_a   1.000
_cell.length_b   1.000
_cell.length_c   1.000
_cell.angle_alpha   90.00
_cell.angle_beta   90.00
_cell.angle_gamma   90.00
#
_symmetry.space_group_name_H-M   'P 1'
#
loop_
_entity.id
_entity.type
_entity.pdbx_description
1 polymer ?
#
loop_
_entity_poly.entity_id
_entity_poly.type
_entity_poly.pdbx_seq_one_letter_code
_entity_poly.pdbx_strand_id
1 'polypeptide(L)'
;MKHSVRKKLLAAAGIAAAVAALCAGAFFWYVSDYYRAEDVALEVMARGTGITVEGDFTILSPSVPSDTGIVFYPGAKVEAEAYLPLLDRIRRTGVTCVLVHMPFNMAIFDPGAAEDVFPLFPQIEHWYVAGHSMGGAMASDFASKHPEEVDGLILLGAYIYGDYPDEKTLTVYGSLNQSVEDHIDYTENIVEIEGGNHAQFGNYGPQKGDLPAAISAEEQQAQTVAAIEEFRPGRAEGAGLPAARPVKTDKKSVPMPLCIGTLFFFRGGKARDRKKRKPRIWFFGEKRRQQAAVSPSSFSRRRRRAASSAPPSAV
;
A
#
# COMPACT_ATOMS: atom_id res chain seq x y z
N MET A 1 62.40 13.27 4.92
CA MET A 1 61.04 13.48 5.49
C MET A 1 59.89 13.32 4.48
N LYS A 2 59.89 13.97 3.30
CA LYS A 2 58.78 13.89 2.31
C LYS A 2 58.40 12.48 1.83
N HIS A 3 59.37 11.56 1.70
CA HIS A 3 59.11 10.16 1.32
C HIS A 3 58.33 9.35 2.38
N SER A 4 58.52 9.65 3.67
CA SER A 4 57.82 8.96 4.77
C SER A 4 56.34 9.36 4.82
N VAL A 5 56.04 10.63 4.55
CA VAL A 5 54.67 11.17 4.49
C VAL A 5 53.90 10.56 3.31
N ARG A 6 54.51 10.48 2.11
CA ARG A 6 53.87 9.85 0.93
C ARG A 6 53.52 8.37 1.16
N LYS A 7 54.41 7.58 1.78
CA LYS A 7 54.14 6.17 2.10
C LYS A 7 52.98 6.02 3.10
N LYS A 8 52.91 6.87 4.12
CA LYS A 8 51.79 6.89 5.09
C LYS A 8 50.47 7.26 4.43
N LEU A 9 50.47 8.24 3.51
CA LEU A 9 49.29 8.64 2.75
C LEU A 9 48.80 7.52 1.81
N LEU A 10 49.70 6.83 1.11
CA LEU A 10 49.33 5.70 0.25
C LEU A 10 48.77 4.52 1.06
N ALA A 11 49.36 4.22 2.22
CA ALA A 11 48.83 3.20 3.13
C ALA A 11 47.44 3.57 3.67
N ALA A 12 47.25 4.83 4.09
CA ALA A 12 45.95 5.32 4.54
C ALA A 12 44.89 5.27 3.42
N ALA A 13 45.25 5.66 2.20
CA ALA A 13 44.39 5.55 1.03
C ALA A 13 44.03 4.09 0.70
N GLY A 14 45.01 3.17 0.81
CA GLY A 14 44.78 1.73 0.64
C GLY A 14 43.83 1.15 1.69
N ILE A 15 43.98 1.54 2.96
CA ILE A 15 43.08 1.15 4.04
C ILE A 15 41.68 1.72 3.79
N ALA A 16 41.57 3.00 3.45
CA ALA A 16 40.29 3.63 3.16
C ALA A 16 39.58 2.95 1.97
N ALA A 17 40.32 2.59 0.91
CA ALA A 17 39.79 1.86 -0.23
C ALA A 17 39.33 0.44 0.15
N ALA A 18 40.09 -0.27 0.98
CA ALA A 18 39.72 -1.59 1.48
C ALA A 18 38.45 -1.54 2.35
N VAL A 19 38.35 -0.55 3.25
CA VAL A 19 37.14 -0.32 4.06
C VAL A 19 35.95 0.02 3.17
N ALA A 20 36.13 0.90 2.18
CA ALA A 20 35.07 1.23 1.24
C ALA A 20 34.60 0.00 0.43
N ALA A 21 35.52 -0.84 -0.01
CA ALA A 21 35.20 -2.09 -0.71
C ALA A 21 34.44 -3.08 0.19
N LEU A 22 34.84 -3.21 1.47
CA LEU A 22 34.12 -4.02 2.44
C LEU A 22 32.72 -3.49 2.71
N CYS A 23 32.57 -2.17 2.90
CA CYS A 23 31.27 -1.53 3.07
C CYS A 23 30.38 -1.71 1.84
N ALA A 24 30.93 -1.55 0.63
CA ALA A 24 30.20 -1.77 -0.61
C ALA A 24 29.78 -3.23 -0.78
N GLY A 25 30.65 -4.19 -0.44
CA GLY A 25 30.33 -5.62 -0.47
C GLY A 25 29.24 -6.00 0.54
N ALA A 26 29.34 -5.50 1.78
CA ALA A 26 28.33 -5.72 2.81
C ALA A 26 26.98 -5.08 2.44
N PHE A 27 27.01 -3.86 1.89
CA PHE A 27 25.83 -3.18 1.39
C PHE A 27 25.18 -3.95 0.23
N PHE A 28 25.97 -4.37 -0.77
CA PHE A 28 25.47 -5.14 -1.91
C PHE A 28 24.83 -6.47 -1.46
N TRP A 29 25.47 -7.16 -0.51
CA TRP A 29 24.91 -8.38 0.07
C TRP A 29 23.58 -8.11 0.78
N TYR A 30 23.53 -7.06 1.60
CA TYR A 30 22.32 -6.67 2.32
C TYR A 30 21.13 -6.36 1.40
N VAL A 31 21.35 -5.56 0.35
CA VAL A 31 20.27 -5.18 -0.60
C VAL A 31 19.87 -6.31 -1.54
N SER A 32 20.71 -7.34 -1.69
CA SER A 32 20.42 -8.51 -2.53
C SER A 32 19.63 -9.59 -1.79
N ASP A 33 19.71 -9.62 -0.46
CA ASP A 33 18.95 -10.54 0.39
C ASP A 33 17.58 -9.93 0.67
N TYR A 34 16.52 -10.42 0.04
CA TYR A 34 15.13 -9.99 0.26
C TYR A 34 14.15 -11.09 -0.18
N TYR A 35 12.93 -11.05 0.35
CA TYR A 35 11.83 -11.92 -0.02
C TYR A 35 11.30 -11.54 -1.39
N ARG A 36 11.40 -12.46 -2.34
CA ARG A 36 10.95 -12.25 -3.72
C ARG A 36 9.48 -12.59 -3.87
N ALA A 37 8.82 -11.89 -4.79
CA ALA A 37 7.47 -12.21 -5.18
C ALA A 37 7.41 -13.62 -5.79
N GLU A 38 6.43 -14.43 -5.37
CA GLU A 38 6.13 -15.72 -5.98
C GLU A 38 5.46 -15.54 -7.34
N ASP A 39 5.47 -16.59 -8.17
CA ASP A 39 4.92 -16.53 -9.54
C ASP A 39 3.47 -16.05 -9.59
N VAL A 40 2.64 -16.41 -8.60
CA VAL A 40 1.24 -15.95 -8.50
C VAL A 40 1.12 -14.42 -8.48
N ALA A 41 2.06 -13.73 -7.82
CA ALA A 41 2.11 -12.28 -7.79
C ALA A 41 2.54 -11.69 -9.13
N LEU A 42 3.53 -12.31 -9.78
CA LEU A 42 4.01 -11.90 -11.10
C LEU A 42 2.97 -12.15 -12.20
N GLU A 43 2.15 -13.19 -12.07
CA GLU A 43 1.06 -13.48 -13.00
C GLU A 43 -0.01 -12.37 -12.99
N VAL A 44 -0.29 -11.79 -11.82
CA VAL A 44 -1.21 -10.64 -11.72
C VAL A 44 -0.68 -9.46 -12.54
N MET A 45 0.62 -9.16 -12.44
CA MET A 45 1.23 -8.11 -13.24
C MET A 45 1.21 -8.43 -14.75
N ALA A 46 1.48 -9.68 -15.12
CA ALA A 46 1.56 -10.09 -16.52
C ALA A 46 0.20 -10.15 -17.23
N ARG A 47 -0.88 -10.46 -16.50
CA ARG A 47 -2.22 -10.68 -17.08
C ARG A 47 -3.24 -9.60 -16.69
N GLY A 48 -2.91 -8.75 -15.72
CA GLY A 48 -3.83 -7.76 -15.17
C GLY A 48 -4.10 -6.60 -16.12
N THR A 49 -5.36 -6.41 -16.50
CA THR A 49 -5.80 -5.17 -17.15
C THR A 49 -5.97 -4.07 -16.10
N GLY A 50 -5.54 -2.86 -16.43
CA GLY A 50 -5.59 -1.71 -15.51
C GLY A 50 -4.45 -1.66 -14.49
N ILE A 51 -3.37 -2.43 -14.69
CA ILE A 51 -2.16 -2.36 -13.87
C ILE A 51 -1.06 -1.64 -14.67
N THR A 52 -0.50 -0.59 -14.09
CA THR A 52 0.53 0.24 -14.74
C THR A 52 1.65 0.58 -13.76
N VAL A 53 2.89 0.52 -14.24
CA VAL A 53 4.07 0.93 -13.47
C VAL A 53 4.48 2.33 -13.89
N GLU A 54 4.48 3.27 -12.95
CA GLU A 54 4.84 4.67 -13.17
C GLU A 54 5.87 5.13 -12.14
N GLY A 55 7.15 5.15 -12.56
CA GLY A 55 8.24 5.52 -11.65
C GLY A 55 8.36 4.50 -10.51
N ASP A 56 8.16 4.98 -9.28
CA ASP A 56 8.26 4.19 -8.06
C ASP A 56 6.88 3.67 -7.58
N PHE A 57 5.89 3.61 -8.49
CA PHE A 57 4.54 3.17 -8.17
C PHE A 57 4.05 2.07 -9.11
N THR A 58 3.36 1.08 -8.56
CA THR A 58 2.45 0.22 -9.32
C THR A 58 1.01 0.63 -9.03
N ILE A 59 0.33 1.16 -10.04
CA ILE A 59 -1.04 1.63 -9.97
C ILE A 59 -1.96 0.52 -10.47
N LEU A 60 -2.95 0.16 -9.66
CA LEU A 60 -3.98 -0.82 -9.98
C LEU A 60 -5.34 -0.11 -10.05
N SER A 61 -5.77 0.19 -11.27
CA SER A 61 -7.05 0.84 -11.54
C SER A 61 -8.18 -0.19 -11.63
N PRO A 62 -9.33 0.05 -10.96
CA PRO A 62 -10.53 -0.75 -11.11
C PRO A 62 -11.21 -0.48 -12.46
N SER A 63 -11.95 -1.46 -13.00
CA SER A 63 -12.74 -1.27 -14.23
C SER A 63 -13.90 -0.28 -14.06
N VAL A 64 -14.44 -0.20 -12.84
CA VAL A 64 -15.48 0.77 -12.44
C VAL A 64 -14.97 1.46 -11.16
N PRO A 65 -14.31 2.63 -11.29
CA PRO A 65 -13.73 3.31 -10.14
C PRO A 65 -14.79 3.96 -9.25
N SER A 66 -14.56 3.84 -7.94
CA SER A 66 -15.13 4.72 -6.91
C SER A 66 -14.23 5.95 -6.71
N ASP A 67 -14.64 6.84 -5.81
CA ASP A 67 -13.87 7.99 -5.31
C ASP A 67 -12.88 7.62 -4.20
N THR A 68 -12.64 6.32 -3.95
CA THR A 68 -11.75 5.84 -2.89
C THR A 68 -10.43 5.30 -3.43
N GLY A 69 -9.33 5.68 -2.79
CA GLY A 69 -7.98 5.22 -3.08
C GLY A 69 -7.26 4.64 -1.86
N ILE A 70 -6.37 3.68 -2.09
CA ILE A 70 -5.45 3.13 -1.08
C ILE A 70 -4.02 3.30 -1.57
N VAL A 71 -3.16 3.92 -0.75
CA VAL A 71 -1.70 3.87 -0.92
C VAL A 71 -1.14 2.77 -0.02
N PHE A 72 -0.44 1.80 -0.59
CA PHE A 72 0.01 0.60 0.12
C PHE A 72 1.53 0.54 0.28
N TYR A 73 1.98 0.45 1.54
CA TYR A 73 3.39 0.39 1.95
C TYR A 73 3.81 -1.07 2.20
N PRO A 74 4.75 -1.62 1.40
CA PRO A 74 5.18 -3.01 1.54
C PRO A 74 6.03 -3.25 2.80
N GLY A 75 6.10 -4.52 3.21
CA GLY A 75 6.90 -4.96 4.36
C GLY A 75 8.41 -4.85 4.15
N ALA A 76 9.16 -4.94 5.26
CA ALA A 76 10.62 -4.86 5.23
C ALA A 76 11.23 -6.02 4.43
N LYS A 77 12.11 -5.69 3.49
CA LYS A 77 12.80 -6.67 2.64
C LYS A 77 11.83 -7.56 1.85
N VAL A 78 10.64 -7.08 1.51
CA VAL A 78 9.69 -7.78 0.64
C VAL A 78 9.61 -7.04 -0.69
N GLU A 79 9.77 -7.76 -1.80
CA GLU A 79 9.55 -7.24 -3.15
C GLU A 79 8.11 -6.76 -3.29
N ALA A 80 7.91 -5.52 -3.77
CA ALA A 80 6.62 -4.86 -3.74
C ALA A 80 5.54 -5.67 -4.46
N GLU A 81 5.89 -6.30 -5.59
CA GLU A 81 5.01 -7.11 -6.41
C GLU A 81 4.34 -8.24 -5.63
N ALA A 82 4.94 -8.71 -4.53
CA ALA A 82 4.36 -9.76 -3.69
C ALA A 82 2.97 -9.39 -3.13
N TYR A 83 2.62 -8.10 -3.07
CA TYR A 83 1.30 -7.65 -2.61
C TYR A 83 0.27 -7.51 -3.72
N LEU A 84 0.65 -7.69 -5.00
CA LEU A 84 -0.27 -7.54 -6.12
C LEU A 84 -1.50 -8.44 -6.05
N PRO A 85 -1.43 -9.72 -5.61
CA PRO A 85 -2.63 -10.54 -5.47
C PRO A 85 -3.65 -9.95 -4.50
N LEU A 86 -3.22 -9.48 -3.34
CA LEU A 86 -4.12 -8.81 -2.38
C LEU A 86 -4.69 -7.51 -2.96
N LEU A 87 -3.84 -6.65 -3.54
CA LEU A 87 -4.27 -5.36 -4.09
C LEU A 87 -5.18 -5.51 -5.31
N ASP A 88 -4.99 -6.54 -6.13
CA ASP A 88 -5.86 -6.86 -7.25
C ASP A 88 -7.25 -7.31 -6.79
N ARG A 89 -7.34 -7.97 -5.64
CA ARG A 89 -8.65 -8.29 -5.03
C ARG A 89 -9.33 -7.06 -4.48
N ILE A 90 -8.59 -6.20 -3.79
CA ILE A 90 -9.11 -4.93 -3.27
C ILE A 90 -9.61 -4.06 -4.44
N ARG A 91 -8.85 -3.92 -5.53
CA ARG A 91 -9.28 -3.07 -6.66
C ARG A 91 -10.59 -3.56 -7.29
N ARG A 92 -10.87 -4.87 -7.28
CA ARG A 92 -12.13 -5.40 -7.84
C ARG A 92 -13.37 -4.92 -7.08
N THR A 93 -13.20 -4.35 -5.89
CA THR A 93 -14.25 -3.68 -5.11
C THR A 93 -14.49 -2.22 -5.52
N GLY A 94 -13.78 -1.73 -6.55
CA GLY A 94 -13.89 -0.35 -7.06
C GLY A 94 -12.86 0.62 -6.48
N VAL A 95 -11.92 0.16 -5.65
CA VAL A 95 -10.86 0.99 -5.08
C VAL A 95 -9.69 1.14 -6.04
N THR A 96 -9.13 2.34 -6.14
CA THR A 96 -7.83 2.52 -6.80
C THR A 96 -6.71 2.18 -5.82
N CYS A 97 -5.90 1.18 -6.12
CA CYS A 97 -4.76 0.80 -5.25
C CYS A 97 -3.45 1.30 -5.86
N VAL A 98 -2.61 1.93 -5.05
CA VAL A 98 -1.27 2.39 -5.44
C VAL A 98 -0.25 1.73 -4.52
N LEU A 99 0.49 0.78 -5.05
CA LEU A 99 1.60 0.12 -4.37
C LEU A 99 2.86 0.96 -4.54
N VAL A 100 3.47 1.39 -3.43
CA VAL A 100 4.71 2.18 -3.48
C VAL A 100 5.94 1.28 -3.44
N HIS A 101 6.92 1.57 -4.30
CA HIS A 101 8.17 0.84 -4.39
C HIS A 101 9.20 1.52 -3.50
N MET A 102 9.54 0.85 -2.40
CA MET A 102 10.41 1.44 -1.40
C MET A 102 11.89 1.28 -1.76
N PRO A 103 12.73 2.30 -1.54
CA PRO A 103 14.17 2.16 -1.71
C PRO A 103 14.70 0.98 -0.90
N PHE A 104 15.42 0.06 -1.55
CA PHE A 104 15.99 -1.14 -0.93
C PHE A 104 14.95 -2.06 -0.26
N ASN A 105 13.70 -2.03 -0.71
CA ASN A 105 12.57 -2.76 -0.13
C ASN A 105 12.32 -2.39 1.35
N MET A 106 12.57 -1.13 1.74
CA MET A 106 12.37 -0.68 3.12
C MET A 106 11.65 0.67 3.20
N ALA A 107 10.44 0.63 3.74
CA ALA A 107 9.58 1.81 3.91
C ALA A 107 10.21 2.95 4.73
N ILE A 108 11.15 2.65 5.64
CA ILE A 108 11.84 3.68 6.45
C ILE A 108 12.64 4.69 5.60
N PHE A 109 12.99 4.34 4.35
CA PHE A 109 13.73 5.23 3.46
C PHE A 109 12.84 6.17 2.65
N ASP A 110 11.52 5.93 2.63
CA ASP A 110 10.56 6.84 2.00
C ASP A 110 9.21 6.82 2.73
N PRO A 111 9.16 7.25 4.01
CA PRO A 111 7.92 7.26 4.78
C PRO A 111 6.89 8.24 4.23
N GLY A 112 7.30 9.19 3.38
CA GLY A 112 6.44 10.21 2.76
C GLY A 112 5.91 9.82 1.37
N ALA A 113 6.09 8.58 0.91
CA ALA A 113 5.77 8.17 -0.46
C ALA A 113 4.34 8.52 -0.91
N ALA A 114 3.37 8.53 0.02
CA ALA A 114 1.98 8.87 -0.26
C ALA A 114 1.76 10.34 -0.69
N GLU A 115 2.60 11.30 -0.26
CA GLU A 115 2.53 12.70 -0.71
C GLU A 115 2.68 12.83 -2.24
N ASP A 116 3.52 11.98 -2.84
CA ASP A 116 3.76 11.98 -4.28
C ASP A 116 2.60 11.30 -5.05
N VAL A 117 1.72 10.55 -4.38
CA VAL A 117 0.60 9.81 -4.98
C VAL A 117 -0.68 10.64 -5.10
N PHE A 118 -1.10 11.34 -4.04
CA PHE A 118 -2.39 12.03 -4.02
C PHE A 118 -2.62 12.98 -5.21
N PRO A 119 -1.64 13.80 -5.63
CA PRO A 119 -1.82 14.70 -6.78
C PRO A 119 -2.01 14.00 -8.13
N LEU A 120 -1.70 12.71 -8.24
CA LEU A 120 -1.87 11.92 -9.47
C LEU A 120 -3.33 11.53 -9.70
N PHE A 121 -4.15 11.51 -8.65
CA PHE A 121 -5.55 11.08 -8.71
C PHE A 121 -6.49 12.14 -8.11
N PRO A 122 -6.66 13.31 -8.75
CA PRO A 122 -7.53 14.37 -8.25
C PRO A 122 -9.01 13.99 -8.19
N GLN A 123 -9.41 12.85 -8.77
CA GLN A 123 -10.75 12.29 -8.70
C GLN A 123 -11.02 11.43 -7.45
N ILE A 124 -10.01 11.12 -6.65
CA ILE A 124 -10.17 10.41 -5.39
C ILE A 124 -10.47 11.42 -4.29
N GLU A 125 -11.59 11.24 -3.60
CA GLU A 125 -12.05 12.08 -2.50
C GLU A 125 -11.74 11.45 -1.14
N HIS A 126 -11.66 10.11 -1.08
CA HIS A 126 -11.37 9.37 0.15
C HIS A 126 -10.07 8.58 0.06
N TRP A 127 -9.09 8.97 0.86
CA TRP A 127 -7.76 8.36 0.88
C TRP A 127 -7.53 7.52 2.12
N TYR A 128 -7.11 6.28 1.86
CA TYR A 128 -6.60 5.39 2.88
C TYR A 128 -5.11 5.17 2.66
N VAL A 129 -4.37 5.12 3.77
CA VAL A 129 -2.98 4.66 3.75
C VAL A 129 -2.94 3.31 4.43
N ALA A 130 -2.29 2.36 3.77
CA ALA A 130 -2.24 0.99 4.21
C ALA A 130 -0.78 0.51 4.26
N GLY A 131 -0.48 -0.45 5.13
CA GLY A 131 0.84 -1.06 5.09
C GLY A 131 0.94 -2.37 5.85
N HIS A 132 1.90 -3.19 5.44
CA HIS A 132 2.21 -4.46 6.07
C HIS A 132 3.45 -4.36 6.96
N SER A 133 3.39 -4.88 8.19
CA SER A 133 4.55 -4.97 9.10
C SER A 133 5.25 -3.61 9.27
N MET A 134 6.55 -3.51 8.97
CA MET A 134 7.28 -2.23 8.95
C MET A 134 6.68 -1.19 7.99
N GLY A 135 6.11 -1.61 6.86
CA GLY A 135 5.35 -0.73 5.97
C GLY A 135 4.11 -0.15 6.66
N GLY A 136 3.44 -0.95 7.51
CA GLY A 136 2.34 -0.50 8.37
C GLY A 136 2.78 0.54 9.39
N ALA A 137 3.94 0.36 10.02
CA ALA A 137 4.50 1.37 10.94
C ALA A 137 4.78 2.71 10.23
N MET A 138 5.28 2.69 9.00
CA MET A 138 5.52 3.91 8.21
C MET A 138 4.23 4.52 7.65
N ALA A 139 3.25 3.70 7.26
CA ALA A 139 1.91 4.15 6.91
C ALA A 139 1.23 4.85 8.10
N SER A 140 1.39 4.32 9.31
CA SER A 140 0.89 4.92 10.54
C SER A 140 1.59 6.23 10.88
N ASP A 141 2.92 6.27 10.79
CA ASP A 141 3.71 7.50 10.97
C ASP A 141 3.29 8.59 9.96
N PHE A 142 3.05 8.20 8.70
CA PHE A 142 2.51 9.09 7.68
C PHE A 142 1.12 9.61 8.06
N ALA A 143 0.17 8.72 8.35
CA ALA A 143 -1.20 9.11 8.69
C ALA A 143 -1.25 10.07 9.90
N SER A 144 -0.44 9.83 10.93
CA SER A 144 -0.33 10.71 12.12
C SER A 144 0.12 12.13 11.80
N LYS A 145 0.89 12.31 10.72
CA LYS A 145 1.40 13.63 10.28
C LYS A 145 0.50 14.30 9.25
N HIS A 146 -0.42 13.55 8.64
CA HIS A 146 -1.32 14.01 7.58
C HIS A 146 -2.80 13.68 7.88
N PRO A 147 -3.35 13.97 9.08
CA PRO A 147 -4.69 13.54 9.48
C PRO A 147 -5.84 14.20 8.69
N GLU A 148 -5.55 15.29 7.97
CA GLU A 148 -6.52 15.99 7.11
C GLU A 148 -6.53 15.45 5.66
N GLU A 149 -5.49 14.70 5.26
CA GLU A 149 -5.36 14.12 3.92
C GLU A 149 -5.70 12.62 3.90
N VAL A 150 -5.80 12.00 5.08
CA VAL A 150 -6.02 10.56 5.25
C VAL A 150 -7.33 10.33 6.00
N ASP A 151 -8.31 9.72 5.33
CA ASP A 151 -9.60 9.35 5.91
C ASP A 151 -9.49 8.15 6.86
N GLY A 152 -8.56 7.23 6.58
CA GLY A 152 -8.35 6.03 7.40
C GLY A 152 -7.01 5.33 7.18
N LEU A 153 -6.59 4.60 8.21
CA LEU A 153 -5.36 3.81 8.24
C LEU A 153 -5.71 2.31 8.22
N ILE A 154 -4.97 1.51 7.42
CA ILE A 154 -5.16 0.05 7.35
C ILE A 154 -3.83 -0.65 7.64
N LEU A 155 -3.78 -1.42 8.72
CA LEU A 155 -2.58 -2.08 9.22
C LEU A 155 -2.69 -3.58 9.05
N LEU A 156 -1.78 -4.19 8.31
CA LEU A 156 -1.72 -5.63 8.07
C LEU A 156 -0.53 -6.23 8.81
N GLY A 157 -0.76 -7.06 9.83
CA GLY A 157 0.31 -7.61 10.67
C GLY A 157 1.15 -6.50 11.34
N ALA A 158 0.52 -5.38 11.67
CA ALA A 158 1.10 -4.19 12.28
C ALA A 158 0.10 -3.58 13.27
N TYR A 159 0.56 -2.59 14.05
CA TYR A 159 -0.23 -1.88 15.06
C TYR A 159 0.03 -0.37 14.94
N ILE A 160 -0.83 0.46 15.53
CA ILE A 160 -0.71 1.92 15.47
C ILE A 160 0.66 2.35 15.99
N TYR A 161 1.37 3.10 15.17
CA TYR A 161 2.63 3.75 15.49
C TYR A 161 2.49 5.27 15.32
N GLY A 162 2.79 6.04 16.38
CA GLY A 162 2.50 7.47 16.42
C GLY A 162 1.14 7.77 17.03
N ASP A 163 0.62 8.96 16.76
CA ASP A 163 -0.64 9.47 17.32
C ASP A 163 -1.69 9.56 16.20
N TYR A 164 -2.43 8.47 15.97
CA TYR A 164 -3.51 8.41 14.99
C TYR A 164 -4.74 7.71 15.61
N PRO A 165 -5.98 8.17 15.35
CA PRO A 165 -7.16 7.67 16.05
C PRO A 165 -7.45 6.19 15.76
N ASP A 166 -7.79 5.41 16.78
CA ASP A 166 -8.12 3.98 16.65
C ASP A 166 -9.46 3.76 15.94
N GLU A 167 -10.43 4.67 16.12
CA GLU A 167 -11.68 4.66 15.38
C GLU A 167 -11.51 4.87 13.87
N LYS A 168 -10.37 5.46 13.45
CA LYS A 168 -9.97 5.64 12.04
C LYS A 168 -8.92 4.63 11.58
N THR A 169 -8.67 3.57 12.34
CA THR A 169 -7.65 2.57 12.01
C THR A 169 -8.22 1.16 11.98
N LEU A 170 -8.14 0.47 10.85
CA LEU A 170 -8.37 -0.96 10.77
C LEU A 170 -7.05 -1.70 11.03
N THR A 171 -7.03 -2.59 12.03
CA THR A 171 -5.91 -3.51 12.27
C THR A 171 -6.31 -4.94 11.95
N VAL A 172 -5.63 -5.58 11.00
CA VAL A 172 -5.84 -6.97 10.62
C VAL A 172 -4.57 -7.76 10.88
N TYR A 173 -4.66 -8.85 11.64
CA TYR A 173 -3.53 -9.75 11.88
C TYR A 173 -3.98 -11.21 11.91
N GLY A 174 -3.08 -12.15 11.68
CA GLY A 174 -3.37 -13.58 11.81
C GLY A 174 -3.16 -14.09 13.23
N SER A 175 -3.94 -15.06 13.70
CA SER A 175 -3.80 -15.63 15.06
C SER A 175 -2.44 -16.32 15.31
N LEU A 176 -1.69 -16.63 14.25
CA LEU A 176 -0.32 -17.15 14.30
C LEU A 176 0.74 -16.05 14.12
N ASN A 177 0.35 -14.78 14.21
CA ASN A 177 1.24 -13.63 14.24
C ASN A 177 1.43 -13.11 15.69
N GLN A 178 2.37 -13.73 16.41
CA GLN A 178 2.56 -13.48 17.86
C GLN A 178 3.00 -12.05 18.23
N SER A 179 3.54 -11.25 17.30
CA SER A 179 4.10 -9.94 17.63
C SER A 179 3.07 -8.82 17.77
N VAL A 180 1.89 -8.97 17.17
CA VAL A 180 0.91 -7.88 17.05
C VAL A 180 0.03 -7.80 18.29
N GLU A 181 -0.53 -8.92 18.74
CA GLU A 181 -1.44 -8.97 19.89
C GLU A 181 -0.83 -8.33 21.15
N ASP A 182 0.47 -8.58 21.41
CA ASP A 182 1.19 -8.04 22.57
C ASP A 182 1.36 -6.51 22.56
N HIS A 183 1.17 -5.85 21.43
CA HIS A 183 1.42 -4.40 21.24
C HIS A 183 0.15 -3.58 21.01
N ILE A 184 -1.01 -4.22 20.90
CA ILE A 184 -2.29 -3.53 20.74
C ILE A 184 -2.86 -3.23 22.13
N ASP A 185 -3.03 -1.95 22.44
CA ASP A 185 -3.69 -1.45 23.65
C ASP A 185 -5.04 -0.76 23.39
N TYR A 186 -5.49 -0.77 22.13
CA TYR A 186 -6.79 -0.28 21.65
C TYR A 186 -7.76 -1.41 21.34
N THR A 187 -9.05 -1.10 21.16
CA THR A 187 -10.11 -2.12 21.00
C THR A 187 -10.95 -1.97 19.74
N GLU A 188 -10.88 -0.82 19.07
CA GLU A 188 -11.71 -0.53 17.90
C GLU A 188 -11.11 -1.14 16.63
N ASN A 189 -11.99 -1.61 15.72
CA ASN A 189 -11.63 -2.02 14.35
C ASN A 189 -10.47 -3.03 14.26
N ILE A 190 -10.45 -4.03 15.15
CA ILE A 190 -9.45 -5.11 15.14
C ILE A 190 -10.05 -6.38 14.57
N VAL A 191 -9.39 -6.97 13.58
CA VAL A 191 -9.76 -8.25 12.97
C VAL A 191 -8.61 -9.24 13.10
N GLU A 192 -8.84 -10.27 13.91
CA GLU A 192 -7.96 -11.43 13.98
C GLU A 192 -8.42 -12.52 13.00
N ILE A 193 -7.54 -12.92 12.08
CA ILE A 193 -7.78 -13.99 11.12
C ILE A 193 -7.28 -15.32 11.72
N GLU A 194 -8.22 -16.17 12.12
CA GLU A 194 -7.92 -17.47 12.71
C GLU A 194 -7.14 -18.36 11.72
N GLY A 195 -6.00 -18.89 12.17
CA GLY A 195 -5.10 -19.71 11.37
C GLY A 195 -4.23 -18.92 10.39
N GLY A 196 -4.42 -17.60 10.27
CA GLY A 196 -3.57 -16.74 9.46
C GLY A 196 -2.21 -16.49 10.12
N ASN A 197 -1.20 -16.14 9.33
CA ASN A 197 0.12 -15.75 9.84
C ASN A 197 0.54 -14.36 9.35
N HIS A 198 1.75 -13.93 9.71
CA HIS A 198 2.27 -12.63 9.30
C HIS A 198 2.59 -12.56 7.80
N ALA A 199 3.25 -13.58 7.24
CA ALA A 199 3.69 -13.53 5.84
C ALA A 199 2.56 -13.47 4.78
N GLN A 200 1.42 -14.12 5.01
CA GLN A 200 0.39 -14.35 3.98
C GLN A 200 -0.40 -13.11 3.53
N PHE A 201 -0.16 -11.94 4.11
CA PHE A 201 -0.63 -10.66 3.54
C PHE A 201 0.07 -10.33 2.20
N GLY A 202 1.22 -10.95 1.92
CA GLY A 202 1.83 -10.96 0.59
C GLY A 202 2.11 -12.39 0.11
N ASN A 203 2.55 -12.51 -1.14
CA ASN A 203 2.90 -13.75 -1.81
C ASN A 203 4.41 -13.81 -2.07
N TYR A 204 5.17 -14.05 -1.00
CA TYR A 204 6.64 -14.12 -1.03
C TYR A 204 7.20 -15.34 -0.26
N GLY A 205 6.31 -16.31 0.02
CA GLY A 205 6.63 -17.52 0.77
C GLY A 205 6.81 -17.30 2.29
N PRO A 206 7.33 -18.30 3.01
CA PRO A 206 7.52 -18.23 4.45
C PRO A 206 8.58 -17.20 4.85
N GLN A 207 8.26 -16.36 5.83
CA GLN A 207 9.21 -15.43 6.44
C GLN A 207 9.94 -16.09 7.63
N LYS A 208 11.21 -15.74 7.81
CA LYS A 208 12.04 -16.32 8.86
C LYS A 208 11.57 -15.81 10.22
N GLY A 209 11.18 -16.74 11.10
CA GLY A 209 10.70 -16.44 12.46
C GLY A 209 9.18 -16.47 12.57
N ASP A 210 8.45 -16.49 11.46
CA ASP A 210 7.01 -16.63 11.46
C ASP A 210 6.58 -18.07 11.73
N LEU A 211 5.45 -18.23 12.40
CA LEU A 211 4.76 -19.52 12.45
C LEU A 211 4.13 -19.83 11.08
N PRO A 212 4.10 -21.10 10.65
CA PRO A 212 3.38 -21.49 9.45
C PRO A 212 1.88 -21.26 9.65
N ALA A 213 1.21 -20.70 8.65
CA ALA A 213 -0.24 -20.55 8.66
C ALA A 213 -0.96 -21.91 8.64
N ALA A 214 -2.16 -21.96 9.21
CA ALA A 214 -3.10 -23.07 9.14
C ALA A 214 -4.13 -22.94 8.00
N ILE A 215 -4.23 -21.75 7.39
CA ILE A 215 -5.07 -21.47 6.22
C ILE A 215 -4.20 -21.09 5.00
N SER A 216 -4.82 -21.06 3.81
CA SER A 216 -4.14 -20.63 2.59
C SER A 216 -3.98 -19.11 2.53
N ALA A 217 -2.98 -18.64 1.78
CA ALA A 217 -2.81 -17.21 1.52
C ALA A 217 -4.05 -16.59 0.86
N GLU A 218 -4.69 -17.33 -0.05
CA GLU A 218 -5.94 -16.88 -0.69
C GLU A 218 -7.07 -16.68 0.34
N GLU A 219 -7.21 -17.59 1.30
CA GLU A 219 -8.22 -17.48 2.36
C GLU A 219 -7.93 -16.30 3.28
N GLN A 220 -6.69 -16.15 3.77
CA GLN A 220 -6.30 -15.02 4.61
C GLN A 220 -6.52 -13.67 3.89
N GLN A 221 -6.10 -13.58 2.63
CA GLN A 221 -6.31 -12.38 1.83
C GLN A 221 -7.81 -12.13 1.56
N ALA A 222 -8.66 -13.16 1.56
CA ALA A 222 -10.10 -13.01 1.35
C ALA A 222 -10.74 -12.31 2.54
N GLN A 223 -10.42 -12.79 3.73
CA GLN A 223 -10.87 -12.21 4.97
C GLN A 223 -10.31 -10.80 5.17
N THR A 224 -9.07 -10.56 4.74
CA THR A 224 -8.47 -9.22 4.72
C THR A 224 -9.26 -8.25 3.83
N VAL A 225 -9.62 -8.66 2.61
CA VAL A 225 -10.42 -7.82 1.69
C VAL A 225 -11.79 -7.54 2.29
N ALA A 226 -12.45 -8.55 2.88
CA ALA A 226 -13.75 -8.38 3.53
C ALA A 226 -13.70 -7.37 4.68
N ALA A 227 -12.67 -7.44 5.54
CA ALA A 227 -12.46 -6.49 6.62
C ALA A 227 -12.25 -5.06 6.10
N ILE A 228 -11.47 -4.90 5.01
CA ILE A 228 -11.25 -3.60 4.37
C ILE A 228 -12.55 -3.05 3.76
N GLU A 229 -13.37 -3.89 3.13
CA GLU A 229 -14.66 -3.47 2.58
C GLU A 229 -15.63 -3.01 3.68
N GLU A 230 -15.63 -3.67 4.83
CA GLU A 230 -16.49 -3.34 5.97
C GLU A 230 -16.06 -2.05 6.68
N PHE A 231 -14.76 -1.80 6.76
CA PHE A 231 -14.20 -0.60 7.38
C PHE A 231 -14.49 0.70 6.60
N ARG A 232 -14.82 0.61 5.30
CA ARG A 232 -15.06 1.80 4.46
C ARG A 232 -16.44 2.42 4.73
N PRO A 233 -16.55 3.76 4.80
CA PRO A 233 -17.83 4.46 4.89
C PRO A 233 -18.63 4.23 3.61
N GLY A 234 -19.95 4.04 3.76
CA GLY A 234 -20.88 3.88 2.62
C GLY A 234 -21.42 2.47 2.39
N ARG A 235 -21.07 1.48 3.22
CA ARG A 235 -21.73 0.15 3.23
C ARG A 235 -22.37 -0.23 4.58
N ALA A 236 -22.61 0.76 5.44
CA ALA A 236 -23.30 0.60 6.71
C ALA A 236 -24.80 0.34 6.52
N GLU A 237 -25.17 -0.87 6.12
CA GLU A 237 -26.42 -1.52 6.54
C GLU A 237 -26.15 -3.01 6.81
N GLY A 238 -25.90 -3.36 8.09
CA GLY A 238 -26.35 -4.66 8.61
C GLY A 238 -25.37 -5.60 9.30
N ALA A 239 -24.06 -5.38 9.26
CA ALA A 239 -23.10 -6.17 10.06
C ALA A 239 -22.05 -5.20 10.63
N GLY A 240 -21.92 -5.19 11.96
CA GLY A 240 -20.70 -4.65 12.55
C GLY A 240 -19.58 -5.66 12.37
N LEU A 241 -18.33 -5.18 12.35
CA LEU A 241 -17.16 -6.04 12.26
C LEU A 241 -17.32 -7.23 13.20
N PRO A 242 -17.02 -8.47 12.76
CA PRO A 242 -17.10 -9.63 13.64
C PRO A 242 -16.33 -9.30 14.92
N ALA A 243 -17.05 -9.35 16.06
CA ALA A 243 -16.55 -8.81 17.31
C ALA A 243 -15.14 -9.33 17.60
N ALA A 244 -14.18 -8.40 17.71
CA ALA A 244 -12.85 -8.68 18.24
C ALA A 244 -13.04 -9.40 19.58
N ARG A 245 -12.41 -10.58 19.75
CA ARG A 245 -12.37 -11.18 21.09
C ARG A 245 -11.58 -10.23 21.99
N PRO A 246 -11.98 -10.04 23.26
CA PRO A 246 -11.19 -9.24 24.18
C PRO A 246 -9.78 -9.83 24.29
N VAL A 247 -8.78 -9.02 23.91
CA VAL A 247 -7.36 -9.33 24.06
C VAL A 247 -7.10 -9.62 25.54
N LYS A 248 -6.52 -10.80 25.84
CA LYS A 248 -6.20 -11.18 27.21
C LYS A 248 -4.96 -10.41 27.66
N THR A 249 -5.16 -9.36 28.45
CA THR A 249 -4.06 -8.60 29.04
C THR A 249 -3.41 -9.37 30.20
N ASP A 250 -2.51 -10.31 29.93
CA ASP A 250 -1.57 -10.82 30.95
C ASP A 250 -0.31 -9.96 30.93
N LYS A 251 -0.35 -8.87 31.70
CA LYS A 251 0.77 -7.93 31.84
C LYS A 251 2.00 -8.64 32.40
N LYS A 252 3.02 -8.83 31.56
CA LYS A 252 4.42 -8.86 31.98
C LYS A 252 5.16 -7.77 31.24
N SER A 253 5.45 -6.68 31.94
CA SER A 253 6.40 -5.67 31.50
C SER A 253 7.79 -6.30 31.37
N VAL A 254 8.17 -6.67 30.15
CA VAL A 254 9.55 -7.09 29.84
C VAL A 254 10.26 -5.88 29.23
N PRO A 255 11.38 -5.41 29.81
CA PRO A 255 12.15 -4.32 29.21
C PRO A 255 12.80 -4.80 27.91
N MET A 256 12.72 -3.96 26.88
CA MET A 256 13.36 -4.16 25.59
C MET A 256 14.88 -4.39 25.71
N PRO A 257 15.49 -5.26 24.87
CA PRO A 257 16.93 -5.22 24.67
C PRO A 257 17.28 -3.97 23.85
N LEU A 258 18.09 -3.12 24.46
CA LEU A 258 18.65 -1.91 23.88
C LEU A 258 19.70 -2.30 22.82
N CYS A 259 19.30 -2.46 21.56
CA CYS A 259 20.25 -2.48 20.45
C CYS A 259 20.70 -1.05 20.14
N ILE A 260 21.61 -0.51 20.95
CA ILE A 260 22.43 0.65 20.57
C ILE A 260 23.42 0.18 19.50
N GLY A 261 23.02 0.30 18.24
CA GLY A 261 23.92 0.37 17.10
C GLY A 261 23.84 1.78 16.54
N THR A 262 24.79 2.62 16.92
CA THR A 262 24.94 4.02 16.53
C THR A 262 24.85 4.21 15.01
N LEU A 263 23.67 4.53 14.48
CA LEU A 263 23.55 5.20 13.19
C LEU A 263 23.59 6.71 13.45
N PHE A 264 24.62 7.35 12.91
CA PHE A 264 24.77 8.80 12.92
C PHE A 264 23.51 9.45 12.33
N PHE A 265 22.75 10.13 13.20
CA PHE A 265 21.77 11.13 12.78
C PHE A 265 22.50 12.25 12.05
N PHE A 266 22.43 12.26 10.72
CA PHE A 266 22.71 13.47 9.95
C PHE A 266 21.52 14.41 10.09
N ARG A 267 21.58 15.26 11.11
CA ARG A 267 20.75 16.46 11.20
C ARG A 267 21.35 17.50 10.25
N GLY A 268 20.81 17.59 9.04
CA GLY A 268 21.26 18.53 8.01
C GLY A 268 20.19 18.72 6.94
N GLY A 269 19.45 19.83 7.06
CA GLY A 269 18.31 20.13 6.21
C GLY A 269 18.63 20.45 4.75
N LYS A 270 17.62 20.27 3.91
CA LYS A 270 17.03 21.32 3.06
C LYS A 270 15.76 20.75 2.46
N ALA A 271 14.67 21.51 2.58
CA ALA A 271 13.47 21.32 1.79
C ALA A 271 13.87 21.09 0.32
N ARG A 272 13.48 19.94 -0.23
CA ARG A 272 13.63 19.70 -1.67
C ARG A 272 12.67 20.66 -2.37
N ASP A 273 13.21 21.71 -2.95
CA ASP A 273 12.50 22.52 -3.93
C ASP A 273 12.27 21.65 -5.19
N ARG A 274 11.18 20.87 -5.18
CA ARG A 274 10.73 20.01 -6.29
C ARG A 274 9.85 20.78 -7.27
N LYS A 275 10.06 22.09 -7.49
CA LYS A 275 9.51 22.79 -8.66
C LYS A 275 10.42 22.63 -9.88
N LYS A 276 10.26 21.52 -10.62
CA LYS A 276 10.50 21.39 -12.09
C LYS A 276 10.41 19.93 -12.53
N ARG A 277 9.21 19.37 -12.58
CA ARG A 277 8.85 18.38 -13.60
C ARG A 277 7.74 18.99 -14.44
N LYS A 278 8.08 19.46 -15.64
CA LYS A 278 7.08 19.89 -16.63
C LYS A 278 6.29 18.64 -17.06
N PRO A 279 4.95 18.70 -17.14
CA PRO A 279 4.20 17.61 -17.76
C PRO A 279 4.57 17.53 -19.24
N ARG A 280 4.97 16.34 -19.71
CA ARG A 280 5.06 16.06 -21.15
C ARG A 280 3.63 15.87 -21.67
N ILE A 281 3.03 16.98 -22.10
CA ILE A 281 1.81 16.97 -22.90
C ILE A 281 2.16 16.34 -24.25
N TRP A 282 1.62 15.15 -24.54
CA TRP A 282 1.64 14.61 -25.89
C TRP A 282 0.56 15.32 -26.71
N PHE A 283 0.99 16.19 -27.61
CA PHE A 283 0.16 16.70 -28.70
C PHE A 283 -0.03 15.57 -29.72
N PHE A 284 -1.25 15.08 -29.88
CA PHE A 284 -1.68 14.37 -31.07
C PHE A 284 -2.38 15.38 -32.01
N GLY A 285 -1.69 15.75 -33.08
CA GLY A 285 -2.24 16.34 -34.31
C GLY A 285 -1.42 15.73 -35.47
N GLU A 286 -1.95 15.36 -36.63
CA GLU A 286 -3.05 15.99 -37.35
C GLU A 286 -3.59 15.09 -38.47
N LYS A 287 -4.87 15.32 -38.79
CA LYS A 287 -5.51 15.32 -40.12
C LYS A 287 -5.52 14.04 -40.99
N ARG A 288 -6.75 13.60 -41.29
CA ARG A 288 -7.29 13.70 -42.67
C ARG A 288 -8.74 14.17 -42.66
N ARG A 289 -8.99 15.28 -43.36
CA ARG A 289 -10.31 15.75 -43.79
C ARG A 289 -10.75 14.97 -45.03
N GLN A 290 -12.03 14.64 -45.11
CA GLN A 290 -12.84 14.89 -46.32
C GLN A 290 -14.21 15.40 -45.89
N GLN A 291 -14.65 16.47 -46.57
CA GLN A 291 -15.93 17.16 -46.42
C GLN A 291 -16.92 16.69 -47.49
N ALA A 292 -18.20 16.62 -47.13
CA ALA A 292 -19.39 17.02 -47.91
C ALA A 292 -20.62 16.59 -47.09
N ALA A 293 -21.77 17.27 -47.02
CA ALA A 293 -22.26 18.59 -47.39
C ALA A 293 -23.54 18.81 -46.55
N VAL A 294 -23.94 20.06 -46.36
CA VAL A 294 -25.09 20.52 -45.55
C VAL A 294 -26.37 20.62 -46.40
N SER A 295 -27.53 20.25 -45.83
CA SER A 295 -28.77 21.06 -45.92
C SER A 295 -29.91 20.51 -45.02
N PRO A 296 -30.72 21.36 -44.33
CA PRO A 296 -31.80 20.98 -43.42
C PRO A 296 -33.23 21.29 -43.92
N SER A 297 -34.22 20.52 -43.45
CA SER A 297 -35.67 20.83 -43.24
C SER A 297 -36.40 19.47 -43.09
N SER A 298 -37.50 19.24 -42.35
CA SER A 298 -38.58 20.06 -41.82
C SER A 298 -39.35 19.28 -40.73
N PHE A 299 -39.76 20.00 -39.68
CA PHE A 299 -41.06 19.95 -38.99
C PHE A 299 -42.09 18.87 -39.41
N SER A 300 -42.61 18.08 -38.46
CA SER A 300 -44.04 18.18 -38.05
C SER A 300 -44.38 17.36 -36.79
N ARG A 301 -45.23 17.97 -35.96
CA ARG A 301 -45.89 17.44 -34.76
C ARG A 301 -47.18 16.68 -35.13
N ARG A 302 -47.57 15.69 -34.31
CA ARG A 302 -48.90 15.49 -33.65
C ARG A 302 -48.88 14.15 -32.90
N ARG A 303 -48.92 14.07 -31.56
CA ARG A 303 -50.01 14.26 -30.54
C ARG A 303 -51.19 13.27 -30.58
N ARG A 304 -51.27 12.49 -29.46
CA ARG A 304 -52.44 12.07 -28.62
C ARG A 304 -53.38 11.00 -29.23
N ARG A 305 -54.01 10.03 -28.54
CA ARG A 305 -54.60 9.77 -27.18
C ARG A 305 -54.46 8.25 -26.88
N ALA A 306 -54.26 7.69 -25.68
CA ALA A 306 -54.96 7.69 -24.38
C ALA A 306 -56.21 6.75 -24.27
N ALA A 307 -56.30 6.08 -23.10
CA ALA A 307 -57.37 5.21 -22.50
C ALA A 307 -57.31 3.70 -22.84
N SER A 308 -56.93 2.79 -21.94
CA SER A 308 -57.50 2.31 -20.64
C SER A 308 -58.67 1.35 -20.78
N SER A 309 -58.48 0.09 -20.35
CA SER A 309 -59.37 -0.66 -19.43
C SER A 309 -59.02 -2.15 -19.42
N ALA A 310 -58.69 -2.68 -18.24
CA ALA A 310 -58.88 -4.07 -17.84
C ALA A 310 -60.07 -4.10 -16.84
N PRO A 311 -60.53 -5.23 -16.26
CA PRO A 311 -60.47 -6.67 -16.61
C PRO A 311 -61.92 -7.27 -16.64
N PRO A 312 -62.21 -8.58 -16.44
CA PRO A 312 -62.03 -9.30 -15.17
C PRO A 312 -61.57 -10.79 -15.27
N SER A 313 -61.45 -11.35 -14.08
CA SER A 313 -60.89 -12.59 -13.52
C SER A 313 -61.62 -13.93 -13.77
N ALA A 314 -60.88 -15.00 -13.44
CA ALA A 314 -61.28 -16.34 -12.96
C ALA A 314 -61.92 -17.31 -13.99
N VAL A 315 -61.23 -18.41 -14.30
CA VAL A 315 -61.26 -19.76 -13.66
C VAL A 315 -59.95 -20.46 -14.00
#